data_AF-A0A6N0NYV8-F1
#
_entry.id   AF-A0A6N0NYV8-F1
#
_cell.length_a   1.000
_cell.length_b   1.000
_cell.length_c   1.000
_cell.angle_alpha   90.00
_cell.angle_beta   90.00
_cell.angle_gamma   90.00
#
_symmetry.space_group_name_H-M   'P 1'
#
loop_
_entity.id
_entity.type
_entity.pdbx_description
1 polymer ?
#
loop_
_entity_poly.entity_id
_entity_poly.type
_entity_poly.pdbx_seq_one_letter_code
_entity_poly.pdbx_strand_id
1 'polypeptide(L)'
;MNKLVLVGVVLLLLSVNPITEELEFRVALVYMLSHYSLVSSGFLIGFALLRSSWYNLIVGAVPIAFWHLPFPFALGASFLLFRVMTDVSLFLGGLLVGSTIHSVPQWVKITLLSLYMLGDTVLSVIFIIADPLYSQKDFHFLLYPPSSLPIVGVAMILVMNVVVAIVVYLSFKSILRWESED
;
A
#
# COMPACT_ATOMS: atom_id res chain seq x y z
N MET A 1 12.19 19.67 -9.30
CA MET A 1 11.99 18.35 -8.68
C MET A 1 11.08 17.53 -9.57
N ASN A 2 11.41 16.24 -9.82
CA ASN A 2 10.53 15.34 -10.57
C ASN A 2 9.15 15.29 -9.89
N LYS A 3 8.05 15.47 -10.64
CA LYS A 3 6.68 15.51 -10.10
C LYS A 3 6.35 14.24 -9.29
N LEU A 4 6.82 13.07 -9.73
CA LEU A 4 6.60 11.80 -9.03
C LEU A 4 7.32 11.77 -7.67
N VAL A 5 8.55 12.30 -7.62
CA VAL A 5 9.32 12.41 -6.37
C VAL A 5 8.63 13.38 -5.42
N LEU A 6 8.14 14.52 -5.91
CA LEU A 6 7.38 15.47 -5.09
C LEU A 6 6.14 14.80 -4.47
N VAL A 7 5.33 14.11 -5.27
CA VAL A 7 4.15 13.39 -4.77
C VAL A 7 4.56 12.33 -3.76
N GLY A 8 5.61 11.55 -4.05
CA GLY A 8 6.11 10.53 -3.13
C GLY A 8 6.57 11.13 -1.79
N VAL A 9 7.30 12.24 -1.79
CA VAL A 9 7.72 12.92 -0.55
C VAL A 9 6.52 13.46 0.22
N VAL A 10 5.52 14.04 -0.46
CA VAL A 10 4.29 14.52 0.21
C VAL A 10 3.57 13.36 0.89
N LEU A 11 3.39 12.23 0.21
CA LEU A 11 2.79 11.02 0.79
C LEU A 11 3.57 10.52 2.02
N LEU A 12 4.90 10.50 1.94
CA LEU A 12 5.76 10.10 3.06
C LEU A 12 5.54 10.99 4.28
N LEU A 13 5.52 12.32 4.09
CA LEU A 13 5.33 13.29 5.18
C LEU A 13 3.92 13.22 5.78
N LEU A 14 2.90 12.92 4.97
CA LEU A 14 1.54 12.70 5.46
C LEU A 14 1.42 11.42 6.29
N SER A 15 2.21 10.38 5.99
CA SER A 15 2.24 9.14 6.75
C SER A 15 3.10 9.23 8.00
N VAL A 16 4.28 9.84 7.91
CA VAL A 16 5.28 9.86 8.98
C VAL A 16 5.35 11.24 9.60
N ASN A 17 4.39 11.51 10.49
CA ASN A 17 4.39 12.70 11.33
C ASN A 17 3.71 12.41 12.68
N PRO A 18 3.96 13.23 13.72
CA PRO A 18 3.46 12.94 15.07
C PRO A 18 1.94 12.80 15.17
N ILE A 19 1.18 13.52 14.34
CA ILE A 19 -0.29 13.48 14.36
C ILE A 19 -0.76 12.14 13.79
N THR A 20 -0.23 11.77 12.62
CA THR A 20 -0.57 10.50 11.99
C THR A 20 -0.19 9.34 12.89
N GLU A 21 1.02 9.34 13.45
CA GLU A 21 1.54 8.28 14.34
C GLU A 21 0.67 8.07 15.58
N GLU A 22 0.16 9.14 16.20
CA GLU A 22 -0.75 9.01 17.35
C GLU A 22 -2.11 8.43 16.94
N LEU A 23 -2.69 8.91 15.85
CA LEU A 23 -3.99 8.44 15.34
C LEU A 23 -3.93 6.98 14.92
N GLU A 24 -2.79 6.57 14.43
CA GLU A 24 -2.47 5.26 13.92
C GLU A 24 -2.49 4.12 14.94
N PHE A 25 -2.53 4.40 16.25
CA PHE A 25 -2.79 3.39 17.28
C PHE A 25 -4.26 3.29 17.67
N ARG A 26 -5.10 4.23 17.22
CA ARG A 26 -6.49 4.38 17.68
C ARG A 26 -7.52 4.28 16.55
N VAL A 27 -7.11 4.60 15.33
CA VAL A 27 -7.98 4.69 14.16
C VAL A 27 -7.45 3.78 13.06
N ALA A 28 -8.07 2.60 12.95
CA ALA A 28 -7.70 1.59 11.95
C ALA A 28 -7.70 2.12 10.50
N LEU A 29 -8.59 3.07 10.21
CA LEU A 29 -8.64 3.72 8.91
C LEU A 29 -7.37 4.51 8.60
N VAL A 30 -6.86 5.30 9.56
CA VAL A 30 -5.64 6.08 9.39
C VAL A 30 -4.45 5.14 9.18
N TYR A 31 -4.38 4.06 9.97
CA TYR A 31 -3.35 3.04 9.84
C TYR A 31 -3.27 2.43 8.43
N MET A 32 -4.40 2.02 7.87
CA MET A 32 -4.42 1.45 6.52
C MET A 32 -4.18 2.49 5.42
N LEU A 33 -4.67 3.72 5.58
CA LEU A 33 -4.38 4.78 4.60
C LEU A 33 -2.90 5.14 4.60
N SER A 34 -2.24 5.12 5.75
CA SER A 34 -0.79 5.29 5.83
C SER A 34 -0.03 4.15 5.15
N HIS A 35 -0.51 2.90 5.22
CA HIS A 35 0.10 1.79 4.48
C HIS A 35 0.10 2.06 2.97
N TYR A 36 -1.05 2.46 2.41
CA TYR A 36 -1.14 2.84 1.00
C TYR A 36 -0.20 3.98 0.65
N SER A 37 -0.15 5.01 1.48
CA SER A 37 0.66 6.20 1.27
C SER A 37 2.16 5.89 1.33
N LEU A 38 2.61 5.08 2.28
CA LEU A 38 4.01 4.65 2.43
C LEU A 38 4.49 3.79 1.25
N VAL A 39 3.70 2.77 0.87
CA VAL A 39 4.03 1.91 -0.26
C VAL A 39 4.04 2.73 -1.56
N SER A 40 3.04 3.60 -1.77
CA SER A 40 2.96 4.48 -2.94
C SER A 40 4.12 5.48 -2.98
N SER A 41 4.49 6.04 -1.84
CA SER A 41 5.63 6.95 -1.71
C SER A 41 6.92 6.27 -2.16
N GLY A 42 7.23 5.12 -1.56
CA GLY A 42 8.39 4.32 -1.92
C GLY A 42 8.36 3.99 -3.41
N PHE A 43 7.24 3.47 -3.91
CA PHE A 43 7.07 3.08 -5.31
C PHE A 43 7.35 4.23 -6.27
N LEU A 44 6.77 5.41 -6.04
CA LEU A 44 6.95 6.58 -6.91
C LEU A 44 8.41 7.07 -6.92
N ILE A 45 9.05 7.11 -5.74
CA ILE A 45 10.45 7.53 -5.61
C ILE A 45 11.38 6.51 -6.28
N GLY A 46 11.18 5.22 -5.99
CA GLY A 46 11.94 4.12 -6.59
C GLY A 46 11.80 4.07 -8.10
N PHE A 47 10.58 4.21 -8.63
CA PHE A 47 10.31 4.26 -10.05
C PHE A 47 11.00 5.46 -10.75
N ALA A 48 11.01 6.61 -10.09
CA ALA A 48 11.54 7.85 -10.64
C ALA A 48 13.08 7.94 -10.60
N LEU A 49 13.71 7.44 -9.53
CA LEU A 49 15.13 7.66 -9.26
C LEU A 49 16.00 6.42 -9.45
N LEU A 50 15.42 5.23 -9.33
CA LEU A 50 16.18 3.98 -9.29
C LEU A 50 15.85 3.10 -10.49
N ARG A 51 16.82 2.26 -10.84
CA ARG A 51 16.67 1.20 -11.83
C ARG A 51 17.31 -0.03 -11.23
N SER A 52 16.52 -1.07 -11.05
CA SER A 52 16.99 -2.28 -10.43
C SER A 52 16.54 -3.52 -11.19
N SER A 53 17.14 -4.64 -10.82
CA SER A 53 16.88 -5.97 -11.37
C SER A 53 15.61 -6.58 -10.79
N TRP A 54 15.02 -7.50 -11.54
CA TRP A 54 13.73 -8.11 -11.23
C TRP A 54 13.67 -8.80 -9.86
N TYR A 55 14.77 -9.32 -9.30
CA TYR A 55 14.74 -10.02 -8.01
C TYR A 55 14.34 -9.12 -6.84
N ASN A 56 14.61 -7.81 -6.93
CA ASN A 56 14.20 -6.83 -5.94
C ASN A 56 12.67 -6.66 -5.86
N LEU A 57 11.94 -7.11 -6.89
CA LEU A 57 10.48 -7.18 -6.85
C LEU A 57 10.00 -8.09 -5.72
N ILE A 58 10.59 -9.29 -5.63
CA ILE A 58 10.21 -10.28 -4.62
C ILE A 58 10.61 -9.78 -3.24
N VAL A 59 11.84 -9.28 -3.10
CA VAL A 59 12.35 -8.71 -1.84
C VAL A 59 11.46 -7.57 -1.35
N GLY A 60 10.95 -6.72 -2.26
CA GLY A 60 10.07 -5.62 -1.90
C GLY A 60 8.62 -6.02 -1.64
N ALA A 61 8.08 -7.00 -2.36
CA ALA A 61 6.69 -7.44 -2.21
C ALA A 61 6.42 -8.25 -0.93
N VAL A 62 7.39 -9.06 -0.49
CA VAL A 62 7.28 -9.88 0.72
C VAL A 62 6.95 -9.08 1.99
N PRO A 63 7.69 -8.01 2.36
CA PRO A 63 7.37 -7.23 3.55
C PRO A 63 6.01 -6.55 3.44
N ILE A 64 5.62 -6.10 2.23
CA ILE A 64 4.29 -5.52 2.01
C ILE A 64 3.22 -6.55 2.37
N ALA A 65 3.26 -7.75 1.79
CA ALA A 65 2.28 -8.80 2.09
C ALA A 65 2.32 -9.25 3.55
N PHE A 66 3.51 -9.33 4.16
CA PHE A 66 3.69 -9.79 5.53
C PHE A 66 2.91 -8.96 6.56
N TRP A 67 2.94 -7.61 6.44
CA TRP A 67 2.23 -6.73 7.38
C TRP A 67 0.71 -6.78 7.28
N HIS A 68 0.19 -7.38 6.22
CA HIS A 68 -1.24 -7.59 6.04
C HIS A 68 -1.71 -8.93 6.61
N LEU A 69 -0.83 -9.77 7.16
CA LEU A 69 -1.23 -10.96 7.91
C LEU A 69 -1.79 -10.57 9.30
N PRO A 70 -2.70 -11.37 9.89
CA PRO A 70 -3.41 -11.01 11.12
C PRO A 70 -2.49 -10.58 12.28
N PHE A 71 -1.49 -11.41 12.60
CA PHE A 71 -0.62 -11.17 13.74
C PHE A 71 0.38 -10.02 13.51
N PRO A 72 1.13 -9.95 12.39
CA PRO A 72 1.94 -8.79 12.06
C PRO A 72 1.14 -7.47 12.01
N PHE A 73 -0.07 -7.50 11.44
CA PHE A 73 -0.96 -6.35 11.42
C PHE A 73 -1.24 -5.86 12.85
N ALA A 74 -1.62 -6.75 13.75
CA ALA A 74 -1.92 -6.40 15.14
C ALA A 74 -0.69 -5.87 15.89
N LEU A 75 0.50 -6.45 15.65
CA LEU A 75 1.75 -5.98 16.26
C LEU A 75 2.10 -4.57 15.82
N GLY A 76 2.10 -4.32 14.49
CA GLY A 76 2.30 -2.99 13.94
C GLY A 76 1.30 -2.01 14.54
N ALA A 77 0.02 -2.36 14.52
CA ALA A 77 -1.10 -1.56 15.01
C ALA A 77 -1.06 -1.21 16.51
N SER A 78 -0.24 -1.89 17.33
CA SER A 78 -0.30 -1.77 18.79
C SER A 78 1.00 -1.35 19.48
N PHE A 79 2.15 -1.57 18.85
CA PHE A 79 3.45 -1.35 19.48
C PHE A 79 4.36 -0.48 18.62
N LEU A 80 4.93 0.58 19.21
CA LEU A 80 5.78 1.53 18.49
C LEU A 80 6.96 0.89 17.77
N LEU A 81 7.66 -0.06 18.41
CA LEU A 81 8.78 -0.75 17.78
C LEU A 81 8.36 -1.45 16.47
N PHE A 82 7.25 -2.19 16.52
CA PHE A 82 6.73 -2.90 15.36
C PHE A 82 6.17 -1.92 14.33
N ARG A 83 5.57 -0.81 14.76
CA ARG A 83 5.12 0.28 13.88
C ARG A 83 6.25 0.82 13.02
N VAL A 84 7.35 1.21 13.65
CA VAL A 84 8.53 1.73 12.93
C VAL A 84 9.06 0.69 11.95
N MET A 85 9.08 -0.59 12.34
CA MET A 85 9.46 -1.67 11.43
C MET A 85 8.48 -1.80 10.25
N THR A 86 7.17 -1.69 10.49
CA THR A 86 6.13 -1.65 9.46
C THR A 86 6.41 -0.52 8.48
N ASP A 87 6.53 0.71 8.98
CA ASP A 87 6.62 1.89 8.11
C ASP A 87 7.87 1.87 7.25
N VAL A 88 9.01 1.55 7.85
CA VAL A 88 10.30 1.44 7.15
C VAL A 88 10.23 0.35 6.09
N SER A 89 9.72 -0.83 6.42
CA SER A 89 9.70 -1.94 5.48
C SER A 89 8.63 -1.79 4.39
N LEU A 90 7.52 -1.12 4.64
CA LEU A 90 6.53 -0.75 3.60
C LEU A 90 7.11 0.28 2.64
N PHE A 91 7.75 1.33 3.15
CA PHE A 91 8.42 2.33 2.32
C PHE A 91 9.53 1.72 1.47
N LEU A 92 10.44 0.95 2.10
CA LEU A 92 11.53 0.27 1.38
C LEU A 92 11.00 -0.79 0.41
N GLY A 93 9.94 -1.52 0.78
CA GLY A 93 9.28 -2.47 -0.08
C GLY A 93 8.71 -1.81 -1.34
N GLY A 94 7.98 -0.70 -1.16
CA GLY A 94 7.50 0.12 -2.27
C GLY A 94 8.64 0.61 -3.15
N LEU A 95 9.71 1.13 -2.55
CA LEU A 95 10.88 1.65 -3.25
C LEU A 95 11.58 0.58 -4.10
N LEU A 96 11.75 -0.62 -3.56
CA LEU A 96 12.30 -1.75 -4.31
C LEU A 96 11.38 -2.14 -5.46
N VAL A 97 10.09 -2.37 -5.21
CA VAL A 97 9.11 -2.72 -6.25
C VAL A 97 9.11 -1.67 -7.37
N GLY A 98 9.00 -0.39 -7.04
CA GLY A 98 9.01 0.72 -8.00
C GLY A 98 10.27 0.77 -8.87
N SER A 99 11.44 0.51 -8.28
CA SER A 99 12.72 0.49 -9.00
C SER A 99 12.83 -0.61 -10.06
N THR A 100 12.06 -1.69 -9.91
CA THR A 100 12.12 -2.86 -10.81
C THR A 100 11.19 -2.76 -12.01
N ILE A 101 10.19 -1.86 -11.99
CA ILE A 101 9.15 -1.76 -13.03
C ILE A 101 9.73 -1.60 -14.44
N HIS A 102 10.90 -0.97 -14.58
CA HIS A 102 11.54 -0.77 -15.89
C HIS A 102 12.22 -2.03 -16.43
N SER A 103 12.56 -2.98 -15.56
CA SER A 103 13.25 -4.23 -15.91
C SER A 103 12.33 -5.40 -16.21
N VAL A 104 11.04 -5.29 -15.84
CA VAL A 104 10.07 -6.37 -15.98
C VAL A 104 9.18 -6.18 -17.21
N PRO A 105 8.81 -7.28 -17.89
CA PRO A 105 7.91 -7.21 -19.05
C PRO A 105 6.50 -6.80 -18.63
N GLN A 106 5.71 -6.33 -19.61
CA GLN A 106 4.37 -5.78 -19.37
C GLN A 106 3.43 -6.77 -18.67
N TRP A 107 3.50 -8.06 -19.02
CA TRP A 107 2.66 -9.09 -18.39
C TRP A 107 2.93 -9.22 -16.89
N VAL A 108 4.18 -9.06 -16.42
CA VAL A 108 4.51 -9.08 -14.98
C VAL A 108 3.86 -7.89 -14.28
N LYS A 109 3.85 -6.70 -14.89
CA LYS A 109 3.21 -5.50 -14.33
C LYS A 109 1.71 -5.69 -14.16
N ILE A 110 1.06 -6.28 -15.17
CA ILE A 110 -0.37 -6.62 -15.12
C ILE A 110 -0.62 -7.64 -14.01
N THR A 111 0.18 -8.70 -13.92
CA THR A 111 0.06 -9.70 -12.85
C THR A 111 0.22 -9.07 -11.48
N LEU A 112 1.20 -8.18 -11.29
CA LEU A 112 1.41 -7.47 -10.01
C LEU A 112 0.21 -6.62 -9.62
N LEU A 113 -0.35 -5.87 -10.58
CA LEU A 113 -1.56 -5.09 -10.36
C LEU A 113 -2.74 -5.99 -9.97
N SER A 114 -2.94 -7.10 -10.69
CA SER A 114 -4.01 -8.06 -10.40
C SER A 114 -3.86 -8.70 -9.02
N LEU A 115 -2.64 -9.08 -8.62
CA LEU A 115 -2.36 -9.66 -7.31
C LEU A 115 -2.57 -8.64 -6.18
N TYR A 116 -2.14 -7.40 -6.38
CA TYR A 116 -2.43 -6.30 -5.47
C TYR A 116 -3.94 -6.12 -5.27
N MET A 117 -4.70 -6.00 -6.37
CA MET A 117 -6.15 -5.85 -6.32
C MET A 117 -6.84 -7.04 -5.63
N LEU A 118 -6.39 -8.26 -5.92
CA LEU A 118 -6.94 -9.47 -5.32
C LEU A 118 -6.67 -9.52 -3.81
N GLY A 119 -5.43 -9.28 -3.38
CA GLY A 119 -5.03 -9.32 -1.98
C GLY A 119 -5.80 -8.30 -1.14
N ASP A 120 -5.86 -7.06 -1.62
CA ASP A 120 -6.59 -6.01 -0.93
C ASP A 120 -8.11 -6.24 -0.97
N THR A 121 -8.66 -6.81 -2.05
CA THR A 121 -10.09 -7.17 -2.09
C THR A 121 -10.40 -8.22 -1.02
N VAL A 122 -9.59 -9.28 -0.91
CA VAL A 122 -9.76 -10.30 0.12
C VAL A 122 -9.68 -9.69 1.51
N LEU A 123 -8.67 -8.86 1.79
CA LEU A 123 -8.52 -8.20 3.08
C LEU A 123 -9.67 -7.22 3.37
N SER A 124 -10.14 -6.48 2.37
CA SER A 124 -11.26 -5.55 2.52
C SER A 124 -12.55 -6.28 2.89
N VAL A 125 -12.81 -7.45 2.32
CA VAL A 125 -13.97 -8.28 2.67
C VAL A 125 -13.86 -8.76 4.12
N ILE A 126 -12.68 -9.22 4.54
CA ILE A 126 -12.40 -9.61 5.93
C ILE A 126 -12.67 -8.45 6.90
N PHE A 127 -12.26 -7.23 6.55
CA PHE A 127 -12.54 -6.04 7.35
C PHE A 127 -14.02 -5.64 7.36
N ILE A 128 -14.72 -5.76 6.23
CA ILE A 128 -16.16 -5.46 6.12
C ILE A 128 -17.00 -6.36 7.03
N ILE A 129 -16.66 -7.66 7.10
CA ILE A 129 -17.35 -8.60 7.99
C ILE A 129 -16.88 -8.49 9.45
N ALA A 130 -15.97 -7.55 9.75
CA ALA A 130 -15.39 -7.33 11.07
C ALA A 130 -14.80 -8.62 11.69
N ASP A 131 -14.04 -9.37 10.89
CA ASP A 131 -13.48 -10.65 11.30
C ASP A 131 -12.65 -10.50 12.60
N PRO A 132 -12.86 -11.38 13.60
CA PRO A 132 -12.13 -11.35 14.87
C PRO A 132 -10.61 -11.31 14.71
N LEU A 133 -10.07 -11.93 13.66
CA LEU A 133 -8.64 -12.04 13.37
C LEU A 133 -7.91 -10.71 13.20
N TYR A 134 -8.63 -9.60 12.99
CA TYR A 134 -8.00 -8.27 12.85
C TYR A 134 -8.49 -7.27 13.89
N SER A 135 -9.05 -7.76 14.99
CA SER A 135 -9.67 -6.93 16.03
C SER A 135 -9.16 -7.28 17.43
N GLN A 136 -9.52 -6.43 18.38
CA GLN A 136 -9.27 -6.66 19.80
C GLN A 136 -9.90 -7.95 20.38
N LYS A 137 -10.77 -8.62 19.60
CA LYS A 137 -11.42 -9.88 20.01
C LYS A 137 -10.42 -11.03 20.09
N ASP A 138 -9.56 -11.17 19.09
CA ASP A 138 -8.51 -12.21 19.09
C ASP A 138 -7.16 -11.66 19.59
N PHE A 139 -6.92 -10.36 19.41
CA PHE A 139 -5.70 -9.69 19.86
C PHE A 139 -6.01 -8.62 20.91
N HIS A 140 -6.12 -9.00 22.19
CA HIS A 140 -6.53 -8.08 23.26
C HIS A 140 -5.64 -6.84 23.49
N PHE A 141 -4.41 -6.85 22.98
CA PHE A 141 -3.51 -5.70 23.01
C PHE A 141 -3.79 -4.67 21.90
N LEU A 142 -4.58 -5.03 20.89
CA LEU A 142 -5.00 -4.16 19.80
C LEU A 142 -6.17 -3.28 20.26
N LEU A 143 -6.10 -1.97 19.97
CA LEU A 143 -7.13 -1.00 20.38
C LEU A 143 -8.27 -0.84 19.36
N TYR A 144 -8.29 -1.66 18.31
CA TYR A 144 -9.29 -1.60 17.26
C TYR A 144 -10.50 -2.46 17.62
N PRO A 145 -11.66 -1.84 17.92
CA PRO A 145 -12.88 -2.60 18.08
C PRO A 145 -13.33 -3.16 16.73
N PRO A 146 -14.04 -4.30 16.69
CA PRO A 146 -14.57 -4.86 15.44
C PRO A 146 -15.40 -3.85 14.63
N SER A 147 -16.11 -2.94 15.30
CA SER A 147 -16.92 -1.89 14.66
C SER A 147 -16.10 -0.87 13.86
N SER A 148 -14.79 -0.77 14.09
CA SER A 148 -13.91 0.13 13.36
C SER A 148 -13.43 -0.44 12.02
N LEU A 149 -13.49 -1.76 11.81
CA LEU A 149 -12.95 -2.41 10.62
C LEU A 149 -13.80 -2.21 9.35
N PRO A 150 -15.14 -2.21 9.39
CA PRO A 150 -15.93 -2.13 8.16
C PRO A 150 -15.67 -0.88 7.32
N ILE A 151 -15.47 0.28 7.96
CA ILE A 151 -15.15 1.52 7.25
C ILE A 151 -13.77 1.45 6.59
N VAL A 152 -12.82 0.71 7.18
CA VAL A 152 -11.50 0.46 6.59
C VAL A 152 -11.64 -0.37 5.31
N GLY A 153 -12.38 -1.47 5.37
CA GLY A 153 -12.63 -2.30 4.19
C GLY A 153 -13.32 -1.54 3.06
N VAL A 154 -14.32 -0.70 3.37
CA VAL A 154 -14.94 0.19 2.36
C VAL A 154 -13.93 1.17 1.78
N ALA A 155 -13.11 1.83 2.62
CA ALA A 155 -12.10 2.76 2.16
C ALA A 155 -11.04 2.10 1.25
N MET A 156 -10.62 0.88 1.59
CA MET A 156 -9.71 0.08 0.76
C MET A 156 -10.28 -0.15 -0.65
N ILE A 157 -11.56 -0.54 -0.76
CA ILE A 157 -12.25 -0.72 -2.04
C ILE A 157 -12.25 0.58 -2.87
N LEU A 158 -12.49 1.72 -2.22
CA LEU A 158 -12.46 3.02 -2.90
C LEU A 158 -11.06 3.35 -3.42
N VAL A 159 -10.02 3.18 -2.59
CA VAL A 159 -8.62 3.43 -2.97
C VAL A 159 -8.22 2.55 -4.16
N MET A 160 -8.48 1.25 -4.08
CA MET A 160 -8.22 0.29 -5.16
C MET A 160 -8.89 0.69 -6.48
N ASN A 161 -10.17 1.07 -6.43
CA ASN A 161 -10.91 1.49 -7.63
C ASN A 161 -10.35 2.77 -8.25
N VAL A 162 -9.91 3.73 -7.42
CA VAL A 162 -9.23 4.95 -7.91
C VAL A 162 -7.92 4.58 -8.60
N VAL A 163 -7.12 3.68 -8.02
CA VAL A 163 -5.87 3.21 -8.64
C VAL A 163 -6.14 2.56 -9.99
N VAL A 164 -7.11 1.64 -10.08
CA VAL A 164 -7.48 0.99 -11.35
C VAL A 164 -7.97 2.01 -12.37
N ALA A 165 -8.86 2.93 -11.98
CA ALA A 165 -9.37 3.96 -12.88
C ALA A 165 -8.24 4.82 -13.44
N ILE A 166 -7.25 5.20 -12.62
CA ILE A 166 -6.06 5.94 -13.06
C ILE A 166 -5.23 5.10 -14.04
N VAL A 167 -4.94 3.83 -13.71
CA VAL A 167 -4.13 2.96 -14.58
C VAL A 167 -4.82 2.76 -15.93
N VAL A 168 -6.11 2.42 -15.93
CA VAL A 168 -6.92 2.24 -17.14
C VAL A 168 -6.93 3.53 -17.96
N TYR A 169 -7.23 4.68 -17.36
CA TYR A 169 -7.22 5.97 -18.05
C TYR A 169 -5.87 6.26 -18.70
N LEU A 170 -4.76 6.06 -17.99
CA LEU A 170 -3.41 6.29 -18.51
C LEU A 170 -3.06 5.31 -19.64
N SER A 171 -3.47 4.04 -19.53
CA SER A 171 -3.29 3.05 -20.60
C SER A 171 -4.05 3.44 -21.87
N PHE A 172 -5.34 3.77 -21.77
CA PHE A 172 -6.12 4.24 -22.92
C PHE A 172 -5.55 5.52 -23.53
N LYS A 173 -5.15 6.48 -22.70
CA LYS A 173 -4.51 7.72 -23.16
C LYS A 173 -3.22 7.46 -23.92
N SER A 174 -2.43 6.46 -23.53
CA SER A 174 -1.20 6.09 -24.25
C SER A 174 -1.50 5.48 -25.62
N ILE A 175 -2.55 4.64 -25.71
CA ILE A 175 -2.99 4.02 -26.97
C ILE A 175 -3.53 5.08 -27.93
N LEU A 176 -4.42 5.97 -27.45
CA LEU A 176 -5.02 7.01 -28.29
C LEU A 176 -4.01 8.05 -28.81
N ARG A 177 -2.93 8.31 -28.05
CA ARG A 177 -1.86 9.21 -28.50
C ARG A 177 -1.00 8.57 -29.58
N TRP A 178 -0.74 7.28 -29.46
CA TRP A 178 0.00 6.52 -30.48
C TRP A 178 -0.72 6.59 -31.83
N GLU A 179 -2.04 6.47 -31.87
CA GLU A 179 -2.84 6.60 -33.12
C GLU A 179 -2.87 8.02 -33.71
N SER A 180 -2.42 9.05 -32.99
CA SER A 180 -2.44 10.44 -33.45
C SER A 180 -1.10 10.96 -33.98
N GLU A 181 -0.04 10.18 -33.85
CA GLU A 181 1.32 10.51 -34.32
C GLU A 181 1.71 9.77 -35.61
N ASP A 182 0.82 8.91 -36.13
CA ASP A 182 0.88 8.25 -37.45
C ASP A 182 -0.06 8.94 -38.47
#